data_AF-A0A1M4N4T5-F1
#
_entry.id   AF-A0A1M4N4T5-F1
#
_cell.length_a   1.000
_cell.length_b   1.000
_cell.length_c   1.000
_cell.angle_alpha   90.00
_cell.angle_beta   90.00
_cell.angle_gamma   90.00
#
_symmetry.space_group_name_H-M   'P 1'
#
loop_
_entity.id
_entity.type
_entity.pdbx_description
1 polymer ?
#
loop_
_entity_poly.entity_id
_entity_poly.type
_entity_poly.pdbx_seq_one_letter_code
_entity_poly.pdbx_strand_id
1 'polypeptide(L)'
;MTSELILLTTAAAVSTLLAGGAYVALRRKRAQKSATKAEKAVLANVAEEQAKIGATIEAIATEIKDMRSDIQWLTSERMIDQAINMAREGESGSEIARQTGISADELVAMQAFRRH
;
A
#
# COMPACT_ATOMS: atom_id res chain seq x y z
N MET A 1 -35.10 3.49 -73.62
CA MET A 1 -35.59 3.15 -72.26
C MET A 1 -34.61 2.34 -71.42
N THR A 2 -33.70 1.55 -72.03
CA THR A 2 -32.75 0.69 -71.29
C THR A 2 -31.57 1.45 -70.68
N SER A 3 -31.05 2.50 -71.33
CA SER A 3 -29.86 3.23 -70.86
C SER A 3 -30.06 4.07 -69.59
N GLU A 4 -31.24 4.66 -69.39
CA GLU A 4 -31.54 5.46 -68.19
C GLU A 4 -31.73 4.59 -66.94
N LEU A 5 -32.31 3.39 -67.09
CA LEU A 5 -32.47 2.41 -66.02
C LEU A 5 -31.12 1.86 -65.51
N ILE A 6 -30.14 1.70 -66.40
CA ILE A 6 -28.77 1.26 -66.04
C ILE A 6 -28.01 2.38 -65.30
N LEU A 7 -28.20 3.64 -65.70
CA LEU A 7 -27.58 4.79 -65.03
C LEU A 7 -28.14 5.02 -63.62
N LEU A 8 -29.46 4.89 -63.44
CA LEU A 8 -30.11 5.03 -62.13
C LEU A 8 -29.71 3.93 -61.14
N THR A 9 -29.61 2.68 -61.60
CA THR A 9 -29.24 1.53 -60.75
C THR A 9 -27.77 1.57 -60.34
N THR A 10 -26.86 1.98 -61.23
CA THR A 10 -25.44 2.15 -60.89
C THR A 10 -25.22 3.32 -59.93
N ALA A 11 -25.90 4.45 -60.10
CA ALA A 11 -25.84 5.57 -59.17
C ALA A 11 -26.36 5.22 -57.76
N ALA A 12 -27.45 4.45 -57.67
CA ALA A 12 -27.98 3.97 -56.40
C ALA A 12 -27.05 2.97 -55.71
N ALA A 13 -26.43 2.05 -56.47
CA ALA A 13 -25.48 1.08 -55.93
C ALA A 13 -24.21 1.76 -55.37
N VAL A 14 -23.68 2.76 -56.08
CA VAL A 14 -22.51 3.55 -55.64
C VAL A 14 -22.84 4.34 -54.37
N SER A 15 -24.01 4.98 -54.31
CA SER A 15 -24.44 5.75 -53.14
C SER A 15 -24.60 4.86 -51.90
N THR A 16 -25.13 3.65 -52.07
CA THR A 16 -25.30 2.69 -50.97
C THR A 16 -23.95 2.15 -50.47
N LEU A 17 -23.00 1.89 -51.37
CA LEU A 17 -21.64 1.48 -51.01
C LEU A 17 -20.89 2.58 -50.25
N LEU A 18 -21.01 3.83 -50.67
CA LEU A 18 -20.40 4.98 -49.99
C LEU A 18 -21.00 5.19 -48.60
N ALA A 19 -22.34 5.13 -48.48
CA ALA A 19 -23.03 5.24 -47.20
C ALA A 19 -22.65 4.09 -46.24
N GLY A 20 -22.57 2.85 -46.75
CA GLY A 20 -22.13 1.68 -46.00
C GLY A 20 -20.68 1.81 -45.51
N GLY A 21 -19.78 2.27 -46.36
CA GLY A 21 -18.38 2.54 -46.00
C GLY A 21 -18.23 3.60 -44.90
N ALA A 22 -18.96 4.71 -45.02
CA ALA A 22 -18.98 5.76 -44.01
C ALA A 22 -19.53 5.26 -42.66
N TYR A 23 -20.59 4.47 -42.67
CA TYR A 23 -21.17 3.86 -41.47
C TYR A 23 -20.18 2.93 -40.75
N VAL A 24 -19.50 2.05 -41.49
CA VAL A 24 -18.49 1.14 -40.91
C VAL A 24 -17.31 1.92 -40.32
N ALA A 25 -16.83 2.98 -41.00
CA ALA A 25 -15.75 3.81 -40.50
C ALA A 25 -16.11 4.53 -39.18
N LEU A 26 -17.33 5.07 -39.08
CA LEU A 26 -17.84 5.69 -37.85
C LEU A 26 -17.99 4.67 -36.72
N ARG A 27 -18.47 3.45 -37.01
CA ARG A 27 -18.58 2.37 -36.02
C ARG A 27 -17.21 1.96 -35.47
N ARG A 28 -16.20 1.83 -36.33
CA ARG A 28 -14.81 1.53 -35.91
C ARG A 28 -14.22 2.62 -35.03
N LYS A 29 -14.39 3.90 -35.39
CA LYS A 29 -13.92 5.03 -34.56
C LYS A 29 -14.58 5.05 -33.18
N ARG A 30 -15.87 4.74 -33.10
CA ARG A 30 -16.59 4.62 -31.81
C ARG A 30 -16.05 3.46 -30.98
N ALA A 31 -15.83 2.29 -31.58
CA ALA A 31 -15.27 1.13 -30.91
C ALA A 31 -13.83 1.38 -30.38
N GLN A 32 -12.99 2.09 -31.14
CA GLN A 32 -11.66 2.49 -30.70
C GLN A 32 -11.69 3.49 -29.54
N LYS A 33 -12.60 4.47 -29.59
CA LYS A 33 -12.80 5.41 -28.48
C LYS A 33 -13.33 4.72 -27.21
N SER A 34 -14.22 3.74 -27.35
CA SER A 34 -14.69 2.98 -26.19
C SER A 34 -13.61 2.07 -25.62
N ALA A 35 -12.78 1.44 -26.46
CA ALA A 35 -11.66 0.60 -26.01
C ALA A 35 -10.61 1.41 -25.25
N THR A 36 -10.20 2.57 -25.78
CA THR A 36 -9.25 3.47 -25.11
C THR A 36 -9.82 4.08 -23.83
N LYS A 37 -11.12 4.37 -23.77
CA LYS A 37 -11.78 4.78 -22.51
C LYS A 37 -11.79 3.65 -21.48
N ALA A 38 -12.06 2.41 -21.89
CA ALA A 38 -12.04 1.26 -21.01
C ALA A 38 -10.63 0.98 -20.46
N GLU A 39 -9.61 1.04 -21.31
CA GLU A 39 -8.21 0.90 -20.91
C GLU A 39 -7.79 1.97 -19.88
N LYS A 40 -8.13 3.24 -20.14
CA LYS A 40 -7.89 4.33 -19.17
C LYS A 40 -8.62 4.11 -17.83
N ALA A 41 -9.84 3.58 -17.86
CA ALA A 41 -10.58 3.26 -16.65
C ALA A 41 -9.92 2.13 -15.85
N VAL A 42 -9.42 1.10 -16.53
CA VAL A 42 -8.67 0.02 -15.87
C VAL A 42 -7.38 0.56 -15.25
N LEU A 43 -6.62 1.38 -15.97
CA LEU A 43 -5.40 2.00 -15.44
C LEU A 43 -5.68 2.91 -14.24
N ALA A 44 -6.78 3.67 -14.28
CA ALA A 44 -7.20 4.51 -13.16
C ALA A 44 -7.56 3.66 -11.92
N ASN A 45 -8.31 2.57 -12.11
CA ASN A 45 -8.65 1.65 -11.02
C ASN A 45 -7.40 0.98 -10.42
N VAL A 46 -6.45 0.57 -11.25
CA VAL A 46 -5.17 0.00 -10.77
C VAL A 46 -4.37 1.04 -10.00
N ALA A 47 -4.30 2.29 -10.48
CA ALA A 47 -3.61 3.37 -9.77
C ALA A 47 -4.26 3.68 -8.42
N GLU A 48 -5.60 3.69 -8.35
CA GLU A 48 -6.34 3.88 -7.10
C GLU A 48 -6.09 2.73 -6.11
N GLU A 49 -6.11 1.48 -6.59
CA GLU A 49 -5.85 0.31 -5.76
C GLU A 49 -4.42 0.30 -5.21
N GLN A 50 -3.44 0.66 -6.05
CA GLN A 50 -2.05 0.80 -5.62
C GLN A 50 -1.87 1.91 -4.56
N ALA A 51 -2.60 3.02 -4.68
CA ALA A 51 -2.58 4.08 -3.66
C ALA A 51 -3.18 3.60 -2.33
N LYS A 52 -4.27 2.82 -2.36
CA LYS A 52 -4.87 2.21 -1.16
C LYS A 52 -3.93 1.21 -0.50
N ILE A 53 -3.29 0.35 -1.30
CA ILE A 53 -2.29 -0.60 -0.81
C ILE A 53 -1.13 0.16 -0.15
N GLY A 54 -0.59 1.19 -0.80
CA GLY A 54 0.47 2.04 -0.24
C GLY A 54 0.09 2.64 1.11
N ALA A 55 -1.10 3.23 1.21
CA ALA A 55 -1.61 3.80 2.46
C ALA A 55 -1.80 2.74 3.57
N THR A 56 -2.25 1.54 3.20
CA THR A 56 -2.42 0.43 4.14
C THR A 56 -1.08 -0.06 4.67
N ILE A 57 -0.07 -0.19 3.80
CA ILE A 57 1.29 -0.57 4.20
C ILE A 57 1.90 0.47 5.14
N GLU A 58 1.71 1.76 4.85
CA GLU A 58 2.20 2.84 5.72
C GLU A 58 1.53 2.82 7.10
N ALA A 59 0.22 2.60 7.16
CA ALA A 59 -0.50 2.44 8.41
C ALA A 59 0.02 1.26 9.24
N ILE A 60 0.22 0.09 8.61
CA ILE A 60 0.78 -1.10 9.26
C ILE A 60 2.21 -0.82 9.77
N ALA A 61 3.03 -0.11 8.99
CA ALA A 61 4.39 0.22 9.40
C ALA A 61 4.43 1.11 10.65
N THR A 62 3.51 2.07 10.75
CA THR A 62 3.33 2.89 11.96
C THR A 62 2.90 2.04 13.15
N GLU A 63 1.90 1.18 12.98
CA GLU A 63 1.42 0.31 14.07
C GLU A 63 2.53 -0.65 14.56
N ILE A 64 3.34 -1.21 13.66
CA ILE A 64 4.49 -2.04 14.02
C ILE A 64 5.54 -1.25 14.80
N LYS A 65 5.76 0.03 14.45
CA LYS A 65 6.70 0.89 15.17
C LYS A 65 6.21 1.15 16.59
N ASP A 66 4.92 1.41 16.76
CA ASP A 66 4.31 1.64 18.07
C ASP A 66 4.38 0.37 18.93
N MET A 67 3.98 -0.78 18.38
CA MET A 67 4.11 -2.08 19.07
C MET A 67 5.56 -2.38 19.47
N ARG A 68 6.55 -2.03 18.63
CA ARG A 68 7.97 -2.19 18.98
C ARG A 68 8.33 -1.33 20.19
N SER A 69 7.84 -0.09 20.24
CA SER A 69 8.06 0.81 21.37
C SER A 69 7.43 0.24 22.65
N ASP A 70 6.21 -0.27 22.57
CA ASP A 70 5.53 -0.89 23.71
C ASP A 70 6.28 -2.13 24.21
N ILE A 71 6.77 -2.97 23.30
CA ILE A 71 7.58 -4.14 23.65
C ILE A 71 8.89 -3.72 24.31
N GLN A 72 9.55 -2.67 23.81
CA GLN A 72 10.77 -2.15 24.42
C GLN A 72 10.50 -1.64 25.84
N TRP A 73 9.41 -0.90 26.03
CA TRP A 73 8.99 -0.42 27.34
C TRP A 73 8.71 -1.57 28.32
N LEU A 74 7.90 -2.56 27.93
CA LEU A 74 7.60 -3.75 28.75
C LEU A 74 8.86 -4.56 29.08
N THR A 75 9.79 -4.65 28.12
CA THR A 75 11.07 -5.34 28.33
C THR A 75 11.90 -4.58 29.38
N SER A 76 11.96 -3.25 29.29
CA SER A 76 12.65 -2.41 30.28
C SER A 76 12.01 -2.53 31.67
N GLU A 77 10.68 -2.51 31.79
CA GLU A 77 10.01 -2.72 33.08
C GLU A 77 10.36 -4.09 33.68
N ARG A 78 10.30 -5.15 32.88
CA ARG A 78 10.65 -6.50 33.32
C ARG A 78 12.12 -6.62 33.73
N MET A 79 13.03 -5.96 33.01
CA MET A 79 14.46 -5.93 33.35
C MET A 79 14.71 -5.27 34.72
N ILE A 80 13.98 -4.18 35.01
CA ILE A 80 14.06 -3.49 36.31
C ILE A 80 13.54 -4.40 37.42
N ASP A 81 12.38 -5.03 37.24
CA ASP A 81 11.82 -5.95 38.22
C ASP A 81 12.77 -7.14 38.50
N GLN A 82 13.37 -7.70 37.45
CA GLN A 82 14.36 -8.75 37.58
C GLN A 82 15.59 -8.26 38.36
N ALA A 83 16.13 -7.08 38.04
CA ALA A 83 17.26 -6.50 38.76
C ALA A 83 16.96 -6.25 40.24
N ILE A 84 15.74 -5.79 40.56
CA ILE A 84 15.28 -5.60 41.94
C ILE A 84 15.23 -6.94 42.68
N ASN A 85 14.69 -7.99 42.06
CA ASN A 85 14.61 -9.31 42.68
C ASN A 85 16.00 -9.90 42.93
N MET A 86 16.90 -9.84 41.95
CA MET A 86 18.29 -10.28 42.12
C MET A 86 19.01 -9.50 43.23
N ALA A 87 18.80 -8.18 43.32
CA ALA A 87 19.36 -7.37 44.39
C ALA A 87 18.80 -7.77 45.78
N ARG A 88 17.54 -8.19 45.87
CA ARG A 88 16.94 -8.71 47.11
C ARG A 88 17.50 -10.08 47.50
N GLU A 89 17.86 -10.89 46.52
CA GLU A 89 18.51 -12.20 46.69
C GLU A 89 19.99 -12.06 47.09
N GLY A 90 20.54 -10.84 47.06
CA GLY A 90 21.91 -10.55 47.46
C GLY A 90 22.92 -10.66 46.32
N GLU A 91 22.46 -10.73 45.07
CA GLU A 91 23.34 -10.80 43.91
C GLU A 91 24.19 -9.53 43.77
N SER A 92 25.43 -9.72 43.33
CA SER A 92 26.36 -8.62 43.11
C SER A 92 25.93 -7.76 41.90
N GLY A 93 26.26 -6.46 41.91
CA GLY A 93 25.91 -5.57 40.80
C GLY A 93 26.47 -6.01 39.43
N SER A 94 27.63 -6.69 39.41
CA SER A 94 28.20 -7.27 38.19
C SER A 94 27.40 -8.50 37.69
N GLU A 95 26.82 -9.28 38.59
CA GLU A 95 25.93 -10.39 38.26
C GLU A 95 24.62 -9.89 37.66
N ILE A 96 24.01 -8.88 38.30
CA ILE A 96 22.79 -8.23 37.81
C ILE A 96 23.02 -7.62 36.44
N ALA A 97 24.14 -6.91 36.25
CA ALA A 97 24.47 -6.32 34.97
C ALA A 97 24.65 -7.34 33.86
N ARG A 98 25.26 -8.50 34.18
CA ARG A 98 25.43 -9.57 33.21
C ARG A 98 24.12 -10.22 32.81
N GLN A 99 23.19 -10.41 33.75
CA GLN A 99 21.93 -11.11 33.47
C GLN A 99 20.83 -10.21 32.89
N THR A 100 20.82 -8.93 33.25
CA THR A 100 19.77 -7.98 32.82
C THR A 100 20.23 -7.08 31.68
N GLY A 101 21.53 -6.87 31.52
CA GLY A 101 22.09 -5.91 30.57
C GLY A 101 22.09 -4.45 31.07
N ILE A 102 21.63 -4.20 32.30
CA ILE A 102 21.68 -2.89 32.96
C ILE A 102 23.11 -2.67 33.48
N SER A 103 23.77 -1.56 33.14
CA SER A 103 25.14 -1.30 33.61
C SER A 103 25.23 -1.11 35.13
N ALA A 104 26.40 -1.35 35.69
CA ALA A 104 26.64 -1.15 37.12
C ALA A 104 26.39 0.31 37.56
N ASP A 105 26.70 1.28 36.69
CA ASP A 105 26.46 2.71 36.94
C ASP A 105 24.96 3.04 36.96
N GLU A 106 24.17 2.43 36.06
CA GLU A 106 22.71 2.56 36.05
C GLU A 106 22.08 1.95 37.32
N LEU A 107 22.61 0.81 37.79
CA LEU A 107 22.17 0.20 39.06
C LEU A 107 22.45 1.12 40.27
N VAL A 108 23.61 1.78 40.30
CA VAL A 108 23.95 2.76 41.35
C VAL A 108 23.01 3.97 41.29
N ALA A 109 22.71 4.47 40.10
CA ALA A 109 21.75 5.56 39.91
C ALA A 109 20.34 5.17 40.38
N MET A 110 19.87 3.96 40.04
CA MET A 110 18.59 3.42 40.53
C MET A 110 18.55 3.32 42.06
N GLN A 111 19.64 2.90 42.70
CA GLN A 111 19.74 2.85 44.16
C GLN A 111 19.72 4.24 44.81
N ALA A 112 20.32 5.24 44.17
CA ALA A 112 20.32 6.63 44.65
C ALA A 112 18.90 7.22 44.65
N PHE A 113 18.11 6.96 43.60
CA PHE A 113 16.71 7.40 43.52
C PHE A 113 15.79 6.68 44.52
N ARG A 114 16.08 5.42 44.88
CA ARG A 114 15.28 4.66 45.87
C ARG A 114 15.39 5.19 47.31
N ARG A 115 16.41 6.01 47.61
CA ARG A 115 16.66 6.56 48.97
C ARG A 115 15.94 7.88 49.26
N HIS A 116 15.20 8.42 48.29
CA HIS A 116 14.35 9.61 48.40
C HIS A 116 12.87 9.23 48.23
#